data_AF-A0A383BPG7-F1
#
_entry.id   AF-A0A383BPG7-F1
#
_cell.length_a   1.000
_cell.length_b   1.000
_cell.length_c   1.000
_cell.angle_alpha   90.00
_cell.angle_beta   90.00
_cell.angle_gamma   90.00
#
_symmetry.space_group_name_H-M   'P 1'
#
loop_
_entity.id
_entity.type
_entity.pdbx_description
1 polymer ?
#
loop_
_entity_poly.entity_id
_entity_poly.type
_entity_poly.pdbx_seq_one_letter_code
_entity_poly.pdbx_strand_id
1 'polypeptide(L)'
;MAKQNSRLVEEINQAEYLQAICNETPNITIGTQCGVGMYEFKSIGYRNSELVLEFALIMDNKHSDCDKISYNLGNRCVLTAAQYLY
;
A
#
# COMPACT_ATOMS: atom_id res chain seq x y z
N MET A 1 -13.38 -14.81 -25.79
CA MET A 1 -12.63 -13.59 -26.16
C MET A 1 -13.26 -12.33 -25.56
N ALA A 2 -14.51 -11.96 -25.86
CA ALA A 2 -15.12 -10.72 -25.33
C ALA A 2 -15.15 -10.59 -23.78
N LYS A 3 -15.52 -11.66 -23.05
CA LYS A 3 -15.56 -11.66 -21.55
C LYS A 3 -14.19 -11.51 -20.88
N GLN A 4 -13.11 -11.89 -21.55
CA GLN A 4 -11.77 -11.80 -20.97
C GLN A 4 -11.21 -10.38 -21.10
N ASN A 5 -11.54 -9.72 -22.21
CA ASN A 5 -11.19 -8.32 -22.43
C ASN A 5 -11.92 -7.39 -21.45
N SER A 6 -13.19 -7.65 -21.13
CA SER A 6 -13.93 -6.83 -20.15
C SER A 6 -13.33 -6.91 -18.75
N ARG A 7 -12.94 -8.12 -18.31
CA ARG A 7 -12.30 -8.31 -17.00
C ARG A 7 -10.94 -7.60 -16.90
N LEU A 8 -10.12 -7.67 -17.95
CA LEU A 8 -8.84 -6.95 -17.99
C LEU A 8 -9.03 -5.44 -17.90
N VAL A 9 -10.06 -4.90 -18.57
CA VAL A 9 -10.41 -3.47 -18.49
C VAL A 9 -10.85 -3.08 -17.07
N GLU A 10 -11.65 -3.92 -16.41
CA GLU A 10 -12.05 -3.69 -15.02
C GLU A 10 -10.84 -3.70 -14.07
N GLU A 11 -9.92 -4.64 -14.23
CA GLU A 11 -8.69 -4.73 -13.42
C GLU A 11 -7.79 -3.49 -13.62
N ILE A 12 -7.64 -3.01 -14.86
CA ILE A 12 -6.91 -1.77 -15.17
C ILE A 12 -7.58 -0.57 -14.49
N ASN A 13 -8.90 -0.43 -14.64
CA ASN A 13 -9.64 0.69 -14.07
C ASN A 13 -9.54 0.73 -12.54
N GLN A 14 -9.54 -0.43 -11.87
CA GLN A 14 -9.34 -0.52 -10.43
C GLN A 14 -7.94 -0.07 -10.00
N ALA A 15 -6.90 -0.49 -10.72
CA ALA A 15 -5.53 -0.09 -10.45
C ALA A 15 -5.33 1.43 -10.65
N GLU A 16 -5.88 2.00 -11.73
CA GLU A 16 -5.82 3.44 -12.00
C GLU A 16 -6.56 4.25 -10.92
N TYR A 17 -7.71 3.77 -10.46
CA TYR A 17 -8.48 4.43 -9.42
C TYR A 17 -7.74 4.45 -8.08
N LEU A 18 -7.17 3.31 -7.66
CA LEU A 18 -6.38 3.24 -6.42
C LEU A 18 -5.10 4.06 -6.52
N GLN A 19 -4.44 4.07 -7.68
CA GLN A 19 -3.29 4.92 -7.95
C GLN A 19 -3.63 6.40 -7.79
N ALA A 20 -4.79 6.85 -8.28
CA ALA A 20 -5.24 8.23 -8.14
C ALA A 20 -5.45 8.60 -6.67
N ILE A 21 -6.17 7.76 -5.90
CA ILE A 21 -6.37 7.98 -4.46
C ILE A 21 -5.03 8.07 -3.73
N CYS A 22 -4.11 7.13 -4.00
CA CYS A 22 -2.81 7.12 -3.33
C CYS A 22 -1.92 8.31 -3.73
N ASN A 23 -2.13 8.90 -4.91
CA ASN A 23 -1.43 10.13 -5.29
C ASN A 23 -2.01 11.37 -4.59
N GLU A 24 -3.31 11.39 -4.32
CA GLU A 24 -3.98 12.49 -3.60
C GLU A 24 -3.73 12.42 -2.08
N THR A 25 -3.83 11.22 -1.51
CA THR A 25 -3.57 10.95 -0.09
C THR A 25 -2.52 9.84 0.06
N PRO A 26 -1.23 10.19 -0.05
CA PRO A 26 -0.15 9.20 -0.08
C PRO A 26 0.17 8.58 1.28
N ASN A 27 -0.27 9.19 2.37
CA ASN A 27 0.11 8.79 3.71
C ASN A 27 -1.00 7.99 4.39
N ILE A 28 -0.64 6.86 4.99
CA ILE A 28 -1.50 6.05 5.84
C ILE A 28 -0.84 5.78 7.19
N THR A 29 -1.66 5.43 8.19
CA THR A 29 -1.17 5.04 9.52
C THR A 29 -1.50 3.58 9.76
N ILE A 30 -0.49 2.78 10.08
CA ILE A 30 -0.64 1.34 10.33
C ILE A 30 -0.25 1.03 11.78
N GLY A 31 -1.17 0.40 12.50
CA GLY A 31 -0.89 -0.23 13.78
C GLY A 31 -0.24 -1.59 13.58
N THR A 32 0.96 -1.77 14.13
CA THR A 32 1.71 -3.03 14.09
C THR A 32 1.88 -3.57 15.50
N GLN A 33 2.37 -4.80 15.62
CA GLN A 33 2.78 -5.37 16.91
C GLN A 33 3.95 -4.59 17.57
N CYS A 34 4.66 -3.75 16.82
CA CYS A 34 5.80 -2.96 17.28
C CYS A 34 5.45 -1.49 17.59
N GLY A 35 4.17 -1.11 17.47
CA GLY A 35 3.70 0.27 17.62
C GLY A 35 3.01 0.79 16.36
N VAL A 36 2.79 2.10 16.29
CA VAL A 36 2.06 2.76 15.20
C VAL A 36 3.02 3.56 14.33
N GLY A 37 3.00 3.34 13.01
CA GLY A 37 3.85 4.03 12.05
C GLY A 37 3.05 4.70 10.93
N MET A 38 3.53 5.83 10.45
CA MET A 38 3.03 6.47 9.23
C MET A 38 3.82 5.99 8.02
N TYR A 39 3.14 5.65 6.94
CA TYR A 39 3.72 5.10 5.72
C TYR A 39 3.29 5.92 4.51
N GLU A 40 4.23 6.18 3.61
CA GLU A 40 4.01 6.89 2.35
C GLU A 40 3.93 5.91 1.19
N PHE A 41 2.94 6.08 0.34
CA PHE A 41 2.75 5.31 -0.88
C PHE A 41 3.95 5.42 -1.82
N LYS A 42 4.31 4.30 -2.47
CA LYS A 42 5.44 4.22 -3.39
C LYS A 42 5.04 3.74 -4.78
N SER A 43 4.28 2.66 -4.84
CA SER A 43 3.90 2.05 -6.10
C SER A 43 2.68 1.17 -5.95
N ILE A 44 2.00 0.96 -7.08
CA ILE A 44 1.01 -0.09 -7.25
C ILE A 44 1.52 -1.07 -8.31
N GLY A 45 1.19 -2.34 -8.15
CA GLY A 45 1.58 -3.36 -9.11
C GLY A 45 0.93 -4.70 -8.83
N TYR A 46 1.34 -5.73 -9.55
CA TYR A 46 0.81 -7.08 -9.38
C TYR A 46 1.88 -8.02 -8.82
N ARG A 47 1.50 -8.82 -7.82
CA ARG A 47 2.32 -9.92 -7.29
C ARG A 47 1.46 -11.17 -7.24
N ASN A 48 1.90 -12.27 -7.86
CA ASN A 48 1.14 -13.51 -7.96
C ASN A 48 -0.31 -13.32 -8.46
N SER A 49 -0.50 -12.45 -9.45
CA SER A 49 -1.81 -12.07 -10.03
C SER A 49 -2.76 -11.32 -9.09
N GLU A 50 -2.25 -10.80 -7.97
CA GLU A 50 -3.01 -9.95 -7.04
C GLU A 50 -2.48 -8.51 -7.09
N LEU A 51 -3.40 -7.54 -7.12
CA LEU A 51 -3.09 -6.12 -7.08
C LEU A 51 -2.62 -5.74 -5.68
N VAL A 52 -1.42 -5.17 -5.59
CA VAL A 52 -0.78 -4.79 -4.34
C VAL A 52 -0.27 -3.34 -4.39
N LEU A 53 -0.31 -2.70 -3.23
CA LEU A 53 0.17 -1.34 -2.98
C LEU A 53 1.39 -1.43 -2.06
N GLU A 54 2.49 -0.81 -2.46
CA GLU A 54 3.70 -0.72 -1.67
C GLU A 54 3.80 0.64 -0.99
N PHE A 55 4.12 0.62 0.31
CA PHE A 55 4.36 1.82 1.10
C PHE A 55 5.71 1.74 1.81
N ALA A 56 6.32 2.90 2.06
CA ALA A 56 7.53 3.01 2.86
C ALA A 56 7.25 3.72 4.19
N LEU A 57 7.80 3.19 5.27
CA LEU A 57 7.73 3.80 6.59
C LEU A 57 8.39 5.18 6.55
N ILE A 58 7.68 6.20 7.01
CA ILE A 58 8.21 7.56 7.15
C ILE A 58 9.01 7.60 8.45
N MET A 59 10.33 7.75 8.31
CA MET A 59 11.21 7.95 9.44
C MET A 59 11.12 9.40 9.91
N ASP A 60 10.15 9.69 10.78
CA ASP A 60 10.07 10.96 11.50
C ASP A 60 10.54 10.76 12.94
N ASN A 61 11.58 11.47 13.32
CA ASN A 61 12.14 11.46 14.67
C ASN A 61 11.15 11.91 15.75
N LYS A 62 9.97 12.44 15.36
CA LYS A 62 8.89 12.83 16.29
C LYS A 62 7.96 11.67 16.69
N HIS A 63 7.92 10.56 15.94
CA HIS A 63 7.05 9.41 16.23
C HIS A 63 7.90 8.22 16.72
N SER A 64 7.74 7.88 18.01
CA SER A 64 8.70 7.06 18.78
C SER A 64 8.86 5.60 18.33
N ASP A 65 7.95 5.09 17.51
CA ASP A 65 7.91 3.66 17.21
C ASP A 65 8.56 3.31 15.86
N CYS A 66 8.90 4.30 15.03
CA CYS A 66 9.44 4.08 13.69
C CYS A 66 10.75 3.28 13.71
N ASP A 67 11.64 3.55 14.68
CA ASP A 67 12.91 2.82 14.82
C ASP A 67 12.66 1.36 15.19
N LYS A 68 11.72 1.08 16.10
CA LYS A 68 11.37 -0.27 16.50
C LYS A 68 10.71 -1.03 15.36
N ILE A 69 9.78 -0.39 14.65
CA ILE A 69 9.12 -0.97 13.48
C ILE A 69 10.17 -1.30 12.41
N SER A 70 11.02 -0.32 12.04
CA SER A 70 12.05 -0.50 11.03
C SER A 70 13.02 -1.63 11.37
N TYR A 71 13.46 -1.72 12.63
CA TYR A 71 14.37 -2.76 13.09
C TYR A 71 13.74 -4.16 13.05
N ASN A 72 12.47 -4.30 13.44
CA ASN A 72 11.83 -5.62 13.58
C ASN A 72 11.07 -6.09 12.32
N LEU A 73 10.48 -5.17 11.57
CA LEU A 73 9.57 -5.43 10.45
C LEU A 73 10.11 -4.91 9.11
N GLY A 74 11.15 -4.07 9.14
CA GLY A 74 11.65 -3.36 7.96
C GLY A 74 10.90 -2.04 7.70
N ASN A 75 11.31 -1.34 6.65
CA ASN A 75 10.82 -0.01 6.29
C ASN A 75 9.86 0.00 5.09
N ARG A 76 9.42 -1.18 4.63
CA ARG A 76 8.45 -1.34 3.54
C ARG A 76 7.32 -2.24 4.00
N CYS A 77 6.10 -1.90 3.61
CA CYS A 77 4.96 -2.80 3.73
C CYS A 77 4.23 -2.91 2.40
N VAL A 78 3.59 -4.05 2.19
CA VAL A 78 2.81 -4.35 0.99
C VAL A 78 1.42 -4.73 1.43
N LEU A 79 0.42 -4.04 0.91
CA LEU A 79 -0.99 -4.29 1.17
C LEU A 79 -1.67 -4.75 -0.11
N THR A 80 -2.58 -5.71 0.01
CA THR A 80 -3.55 -5.99 -1.06
C THR A 80 -4.55 -4.83 -1.18
N ALA A 81 -5.22 -4.70 -2.32
CA ALA A 81 -6.29 -3.71 -2.47
C ALA A 81 -7.37 -3.83 -1.37
N ALA A 82 -7.69 -5.07 -0.95
CA ALA A 82 -8.66 -5.32 0.12
C ALA A 82 -8.18 -4.78 1.48
N GLN A 83 -6.92 -5.02 1.86
CA GLN A 83 -6.33 -4.54 3.11
C GLN A 83 -6.16 -3.01 3.15
N TYR A 84 -6.04 -2.36 1.99
CA TYR A 84 -5.96 -0.91 1.93
C TYR A 84 -7.32 -0.23 2.11
N LEU A 85 -8.39 -0.86 1.60
CA LEU A 85 -9.74 -0.29 1.61
C LEU A 85 -10.54 -0.58 2.90
N TYR A 86 -10.16 -1.58 3.69
CA TYR A 86 -10.86 -2.06 4.88
C TYR A 86 -9.92 -2.31 6.05
#